data_AF-A0A1I0PS31-F1
#
_entry.id   AF-A0A1I0PS31-F1
#
_cell.length_a   1.000
_cell.length_b   1.000
_cell.length_c   1.000
_cell.angle_alpha   90.00
_cell.angle_beta   90.00
_cell.angle_gamma   90.00
#
_symmetry.space_group_name_H-M   'P 1'
#
loop_
_entity.id
_entity.type
_entity.pdbx_description
1 polymer ?
#
loop_
_entity_poly.entity_id
_entity_poly.type
_entity_poly.pdbx_seq_one_letter_code
_entity_poly.pdbx_strand_id
1 'polypeptide(L)'
;MTDHALSFETDLTKLDVATWEERIDDIAEEYGYFEPLGDDHMVAFLDAGPKLLVTFETYETISKLNPDAEPRGFRFAREDGWSVLCLVAKQESWFRHPAVYGYFDRLVDDGFFEDFDNVVFHGAHSCGYAAATYSVAAPGATVLALRPQATLDPRIAGFDPRYRSERRTDFTSRYGYAPDMIDGSNHTFIAFDPAQRHDAIHAALFTRKNVTQLRCHSLSWRIDAAFDAMGIHDQLIRDAMNGTLTAKAFAKAMRARWNQKTVVRTLFQRAFQTGHKQLAANVCAFVLRQSDDPYFAEKLKELSSQGITPSRPLTPEAAE
;
A
#
# COMPACT_ATOMS: atom_id res chain seq x y z
N MET A 1 25.67 1.54 -18.67
CA MET A 1 24.43 1.00 -18.10
C MET A 1 23.42 1.06 -19.23
N THR A 2 22.86 -0.07 -19.61
CA THR A 2 21.78 -0.12 -20.59
C THR A 2 20.59 0.63 -19.99
N ASP A 3 20.02 1.56 -20.75
CA ASP A 3 18.78 2.21 -20.37
C ASP A 3 17.63 1.25 -20.67
N HIS A 4 16.92 0.84 -19.64
CA HIS A 4 15.79 -0.10 -19.72
C HIS A 4 14.44 0.63 -19.68
N ALA A 5 14.42 1.96 -19.57
CA ALA A 5 13.20 2.73 -19.50
C ALA A 5 12.36 2.57 -20.78
N LEU A 6 11.09 2.20 -20.62
CA LEU A 6 10.14 2.10 -21.73
C LEU A 6 9.57 3.48 -22.07
N SER A 7 9.20 3.69 -23.34
CA SER A 7 8.70 4.97 -23.83
C SER A 7 7.28 4.84 -24.38
N PHE A 8 6.29 5.11 -23.55
CA PHE A 8 4.89 5.13 -23.93
C PHE A 8 4.15 6.23 -23.19
N GLU A 9 3.08 6.75 -23.79
CA GLU A 9 2.20 7.74 -23.18
C GLU A 9 0.96 7.07 -22.61
N THR A 10 0.57 7.50 -21.41
CA THR A 10 -0.62 7.04 -20.72
C THR A 10 -1.39 8.25 -20.21
N ASP A 11 -2.57 8.47 -20.79
CA ASP A 11 -3.65 9.22 -20.15
C ASP A 11 -4.92 8.42 -20.37
N LEU A 12 -5.32 7.70 -19.32
CA LEU A 12 -6.51 6.84 -19.33
C LEU A 12 -7.66 7.49 -18.56
N THR A 13 -7.55 8.79 -18.27
CA THR A 13 -8.56 9.50 -17.48
C THR A 13 -9.87 9.60 -18.25
N LYS A 14 -10.99 9.43 -17.53
CA LYS A 14 -12.36 9.55 -18.05
C LYS A 14 -12.74 8.56 -19.16
N LEU A 15 -11.93 7.53 -19.41
CA LEU A 15 -12.31 6.41 -20.26
C LEU A 15 -13.30 5.50 -19.51
N ASP A 16 -14.22 4.88 -20.26
CA ASP A 16 -15.00 3.76 -19.72
C ASP A 16 -14.11 2.52 -19.56
N VAL A 17 -14.58 1.52 -18.80
CA VAL A 17 -13.79 0.32 -18.46
C VAL A 17 -13.29 -0.43 -19.69
N ALA A 18 -14.13 -0.56 -20.74
CA ALA A 18 -13.76 -1.36 -21.91
C ALA A 18 -12.70 -0.64 -22.75
N THR A 19 -12.89 0.66 -22.99
CA THR A 19 -11.88 1.48 -23.68
C THR A 19 -10.59 1.55 -22.85
N TRP A 20 -10.69 1.67 -21.52
CA TRP A 20 -9.52 1.65 -20.64
C TRP A 20 -8.73 0.34 -20.76
N GLU A 21 -9.43 -0.80 -20.79
CA GLU A 21 -8.83 -2.14 -20.93
C GLU A 21 -8.14 -2.31 -22.29
N GLU A 22 -8.77 -1.90 -23.40
CA GLU A 22 -8.18 -1.94 -24.74
C GLU A 22 -6.88 -1.11 -24.82
N ARG A 23 -6.82 0.04 -24.14
CA ARG A 23 -5.59 0.84 -24.09
C ARG A 23 -4.48 0.20 -23.26
N ILE A 24 -4.83 -0.54 -22.20
CA ILE A 24 -3.86 -1.31 -21.43
C ILE A 24 -3.33 -2.49 -22.24
N ASP A 25 -4.22 -3.16 -22.98
CA ASP A 25 -3.89 -4.25 -23.91
C ASP A 25 -2.90 -3.77 -24.98
N ASP A 26 -3.23 -2.71 -25.71
CA ASP A 26 -2.37 -2.08 -26.73
C ASP A 26 -0.94 -1.84 -26.21
N ILE A 27 -0.82 -1.25 -25.00
CA ILE A 27 0.49 -0.94 -24.40
C ILE A 27 1.21 -2.21 -23.99
N ALA A 28 0.51 -3.17 -23.38
CA ALA A 28 1.12 -4.38 -22.88
C ALA A 28 1.59 -5.30 -24.01
N GLU A 29 0.85 -5.42 -25.10
CA GLU A 29 1.28 -6.18 -26.28
C GLU A 29 2.50 -5.56 -26.99
N GLU A 30 2.71 -4.23 -26.89
CA GLU A 30 3.89 -3.58 -27.46
C GLU A 30 5.19 -3.98 -26.72
N TYR A 31 5.13 -4.13 -25.39
CA TYR A 31 6.31 -4.31 -24.53
C TYR A 31 6.38 -5.66 -23.83
N GLY A 32 5.38 -6.52 -23.99
CA GLY A 32 5.31 -7.82 -23.30
C GLY A 32 4.06 -8.58 -23.72
N TYR A 33 3.09 -8.72 -22.82
CA TYR A 33 1.81 -9.33 -23.16
C TYR A 33 0.66 -8.86 -22.28
N PHE A 34 -0.55 -9.03 -22.80
CA PHE A 34 -1.80 -8.91 -22.08
C PHE A 34 -2.50 -10.28 -22.01
N GLU A 35 -3.11 -10.62 -20.87
CA GLU A 35 -3.93 -11.83 -20.75
C GLU A 35 -5.19 -11.57 -19.89
N PRO A 36 -6.41 -11.77 -20.44
CA PRO A 36 -7.62 -11.79 -19.64
C PRO A 36 -7.68 -13.08 -18.79
N LEU A 37 -7.97 -12.94 -17.49
CA LEU A 37 -8.01 -14.04 -16.53
C LEU A 37 -9.44 -14.32 -16.04
N GLY A 38 -10.23 -14.98 -16.89
CA GLY A 38 -11.67 -15.13 -16.66
C GLY A 38 -12.41 -13.82 -16.93
N ASP A 39 -13.56 -13.63 -16.30
CA ASP A 39 -14.48 -12.54 -16.67
C ASP A 39 -14.10 -11.18 -16.05
N ASP A 40 -13.41 -11.20 -14.90
CA ASP A 40 -13.24 -10.03 -14.01
C ASP A 40 -11.79 -9.67 -13.69
N HIS A 41 -10.81 -10.33 -14.30
CA HIS A 41 -9.39 -10.09 -14.06
C HIS A 41 -8.62 -9.98 -15.37
N MET A 42 -7.52 -9.23 -15.34
CA MET A 42 -6.58 -9.12 -16.45
C MET A 42 -5.15 -9.06 -15.91
N VAL A 43 -4.21 -9.41 -16.77
CA VAL A 43 -2.77 -9.25 -16.56
C VAL A 43 -2.23 -8.37 -17.67
N ALA A 44 -1.40 -7.41 -17.30
CA ALA A 44 -0.53 -6.67 -18.22
C ALA A 44 0.93 -6.87 -17.77
N PHE A 45 1.74 -7.46 -18.63
CA PHE A 45 3.18 -7.62 -18.42
C PHE A 45 3.94 -6.69 -19.37
N LEU A 46 4.81 -5.85 -18.81
CA LEU A 46 5.76 -5.01 -19.54
C LEU A 46 7.16 -5.55 -19.27
N ASP A 47 7.86 -5.99 -20.31
CA ASP A 47 9.24 -6.44 -20.22
C ASP A 47 10.20 -5.28 -20.51
N ALA A 48 11.02 -4.94 -19.52
CA ALA A 48 11.93 -3.80 -19.58
C ALA A 48 13.34 -4.19 -19.13
N GLY A 49 13.49 -4.61 -17.88
CA GLY A 49 14.80 -4.82 -17.25
C GLY A 49 14.78 -5.91 -16.18
N PRO A 50 15.93 -6.24 -15.59
CA PRO A 50 16.10 -7.44 -14.75
C PRO A 50 15.42 -7.33 -13.36
N LYS A 51 14.65 -6.28 -13.09
CA LYS A 51 13.92 -6.07 -11.85
C LYS A 51 12.44 -6.11 -12.12
N LEU A 52 11.69 -6.91 -11.38
CA LEU A 52 10.27 -7.12 -11.57
C LEU A 52 9.45 -6.53 -10.43
N LEU A 53 8.55 -5.59 -10.75
CA LEU A 53 7.50 -5.15 -9.85
C LEU A 53 6.18 -5.85 -10.20
N VAL A 54 5.70 -6.68 -9.28
CA VAL A 54 4.39 -7.32 -9.36
C VAL A 54 3.37 -6.47 -8.58
N THR A 55 2.38 -5.89 -9.26
CA THR A 55 1.31 -5.12 -8.60
C THR A 55 -0.03 -5.83 -8.68
N PHE A 56 -0.80 -5.73 -7.61
CA PHE A 56 -2.21 -6.08 -7.60
C PHE A 56 -3.01 -4.79 -7.41
N GLU A 57 -4.00 -4.56 -8.28
CA GLU A 57 -4.77 -3.33 -8.31
C GLU A 57 -6.23 -3.60 -8.67
N THR A 58 -7.13 -2.68 -8.32
CA THR A 58 -8.52 -2.73 -8.78
C THR A 58 -8.76 -1.57 -9.73
N TYR A 59 -9.56 -1.78 -10.77
CA TYR A 59 -9.95 -0.72 -11.69
C TYR A 59 -10.54 0.50 -10.95
N GLU A 60 -11.36 0.25 -9.92
CA GLU A 60 -11.93 1.32 -9.09
C GLU A 60 -10.84 2.18 -8.42
N THR A 61 -9.78 1.55 -7.90
CA THR A 61 -8.68 2.26 -7.25
C THR A 61 -7.86 3.02 -8.28
N ILE A 62 -7.50 2.38 -9.39
CA ILE A 62 -6.71 2.98 -10.47
C ILE A 62 -7.41 4.23 -11.00
N SER A 63 -8.65 4.07 -11.46
CA SER A 63 -9.43 5.15 -12.10
C SER A 63 -9.69 6.37 -11.20
N LYS A 64 -9.74 6.18 -9.87
CA LYS A 64 -10.06 7.24 -8.92
C LYS A 64 -8.85 7.89 -8.26
N LEU A 65 -7.76 7.14 -8.10
CA LEU A 65 -6.68 7.52 -7.17
C LEU A 65 -5.30 7.58 -7.83
N ASN A 66 -5.06 6.80 -8.88
CA ASN A 66 -3.77 6.84 -9.56
C ASN A 66 -3.70 8.04 -10.50
N PRO A 67 -2.55 8.75 -10.57
CA PRO A 67 -2.28 9.71 -11.63
C PRO A 67 -2.54 9.09 -13.00
N ASP A 68 -3.10 9.87 -13.91
CA ASP A 68 -3.39 9.48 -15.30
C ASP A 68 -4.29 8.23 -15.47
N ALA A 69 -4.92 7.78 -14.37
CA ALA A 69 -5.71 6.56 -14.28
C ALA A 69 -4.99 5.32 -14.82
N GLU A 70 -3.67 5.24 -14.67
CA GLU A 70 -2.87 4.08 -15.08
C GLU A 70 -2.56 3.13 -13.91
N PRO A 71 -2.23 1.85 -14.20
CA PRO A 71 -1.65 0.98 -13.19
C PRO A 71 -0.36 1.57 -12.61
N ARG A 72 -0.19 1.49 -11.29
CA ARG A 72 0.95 2.10 -10.60
C ARG A 72 2.30 1.63 -11.14
N GLY A 73 2.38 0.37 -11.53
CA GLY A 73 3.62 -0.23 -12.05
C GLY A 73 4.16 0.47 -13.29
N PHE A 74 3.30 1.00 -14.16
CA PHE A 74 3.67 1.54 -15.47
C PHE A 74 4.67 2.72 -15.36
N ARG A 75 4.51 3.55 -14.32
CA ARG A 75 5.49 4.59 -13.99
C ARG A 75 6.90 4.04 -13.78
N PHE A 76 7.06 2.91 -13.08
CA PHE A 76 8.37 2.31 -12.81
C PHE A 76 8.99 1.71 -14.07
N ALA A 77 8.17 1.22 -15.01
CA ALA A 77 8.68 0.82 -16.32
C ALA A 77 9.24 2.01 -17.10
N ARG A 78 8.60 3.18 -17.03
CA ARG A 78 9.04 4.41 -17.71
C ARG A 78 10.19 5.14 -17.01
N GLU A 79 10.23 5.14 -15.68
CA GLU A 79 11.18 5.95 -14.92
C GLU A 79 12.37 5.15 -14.38
N ASP A 80 12.17 3.88 -14.02
CA ASP A 80 13.20 3.04 -13.40
C ASP A 80 13.69 1.91 -14.33
N GLY A 81 13.02 1.67 -15.45
CA GLY A 81 13.33 0.56 -16.37
C GLY A 81 13.12 -0.81 -15.73
N TRP A 82 12.12 -0.95 -14.85
CA TRP A 82 11.74 -2.24 -14.27
C TRP A 82 10.71 -2.93 -15.14
N SER A 83 10.81 -4.25 -15.28
CA SER A 83 9.70 -5.05 -15.77
C SER A 83 8.55 -4.99 -14.77
N VAL A 84 7.32 -5.04 -15.27
CA VAL A 84 6.11 -4.88 -14.47
C VAL A 84 5.15 -5.99 -14.81
N LEU A 85 4.70 -6.71 -13.79
CA LEU A 85 3.59 -7.65 -13.90
C LEU A 85 2.39 -7.09 -13.11
N CYS A 86 1.45 -6.48 -13.82
CA CYS A 86 0.27 -5.88 -13.20
C CYS A 86 -0.94 -6.79 -13.33
N LEU A 87 -1.53 -7.15 -12.18
CA LEU A 87 -2.81 -7.84 -12.12
C LEU A 87 -3.90 -6.87 -11.70
N VAL A 88 -4.93 -6.73 -12.54
CA VAL A 88 -6.05 -5.83 -12.28
C VAL A 88 -7.34 -6.62 -12.15
N ALA A 89 -8.07 -6.38 -11.06
CA ALA A 89 -9.44 -6.84 -10.91
C ALA A 89 -10.42 -5.73 -11.31
N LYS A 90 -11.41 -6.05 -12.16
CA LYS A 90 -12.48 -5.12 -12.56
C LYS A 90 -13.36 -4.73 -11.37
N GLN A 91 -13.48 -5.63 -10.40
CA GLN A 91 -14.21 -5.45 -9.14
C GLN A 91 -13.50 -6.12 -7.96
N GLU A 92 -13.91 -5.78 -6.73
CA GLU A 92 -13.40 -6.43 -5.52
C GLU A 92 -13.73 -7.92 -5.55
N SER A 93 -12.68 -8.73 -5.54
CA SER A 93 -12.72 -10.18 -5.78
C SER A 93 -11.71 -10.94 -4.93
N TRP A 94 -10.89 -10.21 -4.16
CA TRP A 94 -9.77 -10.75 -3.39
C TRP A 94 -8.78 -11.58 -4.23
N PHE A 95 -8.83 -11.43 -5.55
CA PHE A 95 -8.07 -12.22 -6.51
C PHE A 95 -8.24 -13.73 -6.28
N ARG A 96 -9.46 -14.17 -5.89
CA ARG A 96 -9.77 -15.58 -5.61
C ARG A 96 -10.43 -16.31 -6.79
N HIS A 97 -10.30 -15.78 -8.01
CA HIS A 97 -10.81 -16.45 -9.18
C HIS A 97 -9.87 -17.59 -9.64
N PRO A 98 -10.37 -18.78 -10.03
CA PRO A 98 -9.52 -19.91 -10.42
C PRO A 98 -8.53 -19.63 -11.56
N ALA A 99 -8.88 -18.74 -12.49
CA ALA A 99 -7.98 -18.32 -13.57
C ALA A 99 -6.73 -17.60 -13.04
N VAL A 100 -6.85 -16.83 -11.95
CA VAL A 100 -5.70 -16.18 -11.29
C VAL A 100 -4.77 -17.21 -10.68
N TYR A 101 -5.33 -18.25 -10.05
CA TYR A 101 -4.50 -19.32 -9.52
C TYR A 101 -3.76 -20.04 -10.65
N GLY A 102 -4.48 -20.40 -11.71
CA GLY A 102 -3.91 -21.12 -12.86
C GLY A 102 -2.82 -20.32 -13.56
N TYR A 103 -2.96 -18.99 -13.61
CA TYR A 103 -1.93 -18.10 -14.11
C TYR A 103 -0.64 -18.17 -13.28
N PHE A 104 -0.73 -18.04 -11.95
CA PHE A 104 0.47 -18.15 -11.10
C PHE A 104 1.09 -19.56 -11.08
N ASP A 105 0.28 -20.62 -11.19
CA ASP A 105 0.82 -21.98 -11.36
C ASP A 105 1.66 -22.08 -12.63
N ARG A 106 1.18 -21.54 -13.76
CA ARG A 106 1.94 -21.52 -15.03
C ARG A 106 3.24 -20.73 -14.90
N LEU A 107 3.21 -19.55 -14.25
CA LEU A 107 4.43 -18.78 -14.03
C LEU A 107 5.48 -19.55 -13.22
N VAL A 108 5.04 -20.37 -12.26
CA VAL A 108 5.94 -21.26 -11.50
C VAL A 108 6.47 -22.38 -12.39
N ASP A 109 5.60 -23.07 -13.12
CA ASP A 109 5.98 -24.18 -14.00
C ASP A 109 6.95 -23.75 -15.11
N ASP A 110 6.78 -22.53 -15.62
CA ASP A 110 7.60 -21.95 -16.68
C ASP A 110 8.89 -21.29 -16.16
N GLY A 111 9.07 -21.19 -14.83
CA GLY A 111 10.25 -20.55 -14.23
C GLY A 111 10.31 -19.04 -14.44
N PHE A 112 9.19 -18.37 -14.73
CA PHE A 112 9.12 -16.96 -15.12
C PHE A 112 9.87 -16.02 -14.16
N PHE A 113 9.79 -16.28 -12.85
CA PHE A 113 10.43 -15.41 -11.85
C PHE A 113 11.95 -15.59 -11.76
N GLU A 114 12.53 -16.64 -12.36
CA GLU A 114 13.97 -16.90 -12.35
C GLU A 114 14.75 -15.96 -13.27
N ASP A 115 14.06 -15.29 -14.21
CA ASP A 115 14.66 -14.33 -15.16
C ASP A 115 14.95 -12.95 -14.53
N PHE A 116 14.56 -12.73 -13.27
CA PHE A 116 14.68 -11.44 -12.59
C PHE A 116 15.60 -11.50 -11.36
N ASP A 117 16.49 -10.51 -11.25
CA ASP A 117 17.42 -10.35 -10.12
C ASP A 117 16.70 -10.01 -8.82
N ASN A 118 15.64 -9.18 -8.91
CA ASN A 118 14.84 -8.75 -7.78
C ASN A 118 13.37 -8.73 -8.16
N VAL A 119 12.54 -9.33 -7.31
CA VAL A 119 11.08 -9.33 -7.46
C VAL A 119 10.45 -8.66 -6.24
N VAL A 120 9.56 -7.69 -6.47
CA VAL A 120 8.77 -7.03 -5.43
C VAL A 120 7.29 -7.23 -5.68
N PHE A 121 6.57 -7.76 -4.70
CA PHE A 121 5.11 -7.84 -4.70
C PHE A 121 4.53 -6.66 -3.92
N HIS A 122 3.60 -5.93 -4.52
CA HIS A 122 2.99 -4.75 -3.92
C HIS A 122 1.47 -4.70 -4.10
N GLY A 123 0.77 -4.22 -3.06
CA GLY A 123 -0.66 -3.96 -3.12
C GLY A 123 -1.21 -3.42 -1.80
N ALA A 124 -2.40 -2.84 -1.85
CA ALA A 124 -3.12 -2.32 -0.69
C ALA A 124 -4.45 -3.05 -0.46
N HIS A 125 -4.82 -3.29 0.80
CA HIS A 125 -6.09 -3.94 1.17
C HIS A 125 -6.24 -5.35 0.58
N SER A 126 -7.29 -5.65 -0.18
CA SER A 126 -7.45 -6.92 -0.90
C SER A 126 -6.30 -7.21 -1.87
N CYS A 127 -5.75 -6.16 -2.48
CA CYS A 127 -4.56 -6.27 -3.31
C CYS A 127 -3.30 -6.53 -2.48
N GLY A 128 -3.24 -6.03 -1.24
CA GLY A 128 -2.16 -6.35 -0.30
C GLY A 128 -2.23 -7.80 0.18
N TYR A 129 -3.45 -8.33 0.37
CA TYR A 129 -3.68 -9.76 0.60
C TYR A 129 -3.17 -10.58 -0.59
N ALA A 130 -3.51 -10.18 -1.83
CA ALA A 130 -3.07 -10.87 -3.04
C ALA A 130 -1.54 -10.81 -3.21
N ALA A 131 -0.92 -9.65 -3.02
CA ALA A 131 0.54 -9.48 -3.05
C ALA A 131 1.26 -10.43 -2.08
N ALA A 132 0.80 -10.53 -0.83
CA ALA A 132 1.35 -11.47 0.14
C ALA A 132 1.09 -12.93 -0.25
N THR A 133 -0.12 -13.22 -0.70
CA THR A 133 -0.58 -14.57 -1.06
C THR A 133 0.16 -15.16 -2.26
N TYR A 134 0.33 -14.41 -3.34
CA TYR A 134 0.93 -14.91 -4.57
C TYR A 134 2.46 -14.81 -4.58
N SER A 135 3.05 -14.13 -3.59
CA SER A 135 4.52 -14.06 -3.44
C SER A 135 5.19 -15.43 -3.29
N VAL A 136 4.46 -16.47 -2.87
CA VAL A 136 4.97 -17.84 -2.82
C VAL A 136 5.41 -18.38 -4.19
N ALA A 137 4.86 -17.84 -5.29
CA ALA A 137 5.26 -18.19 -6.65
C ALA A 137 6.67 -17.71 -7.00
N ALA A 138 7.22 -16.76 -6.24
CA ALA A 138 8.55 -16.21 -6.42
C ALA A 138 9.35 -16.27 -5.11
N PRO A 139 9.87 -17.45 -4.71
CA PRO A 139 10.73 -17.57 -3.54
C PRO A 139 11.90 -16.58 -3.59
N GLY A 140 12.19 -15.90 -2.48
CA GLY A 140 13.19 -14.84 -2.43
C GLY A 140 12.68 -13.44 -2.81
N ALA A 141 11.41 -13.29 -3.22
CA ALA A 141 10.83 -11.98 -3.46
C ALA A 141 10.73 -11.13 -2.18
N THR A 142 10.65 -9.81 -2.35
CA THR A 142 10.26 -8.89 -1.28
C THR A 142 8.77 -8.56 -1.40
N VAL A 143 8.07 -8.49 -0.29
CA VAL A 143 6.64 -8.12 -0.27
C VAL A 143 6.48 -6.81 0.47
N LEU A 144 5.81 -5.82 -0.13
CA LEU A 144 5.35 -4.61 0.54
C LEU A 144 3.82 -4.57 0.46
N ALA A 145 3.15 -4.98 1.54
CA ALA A 145 1.69 -5.05 1.59
C ALA A 145 1.14 -3.98 2.55
N LEU A 146 0.24 -3.14 2.03
CA LEU A 146 -0.40 -2.08 2.80
C LEU A 146 -1.77 -2.55 3.30
N ARG A 147 -1.94 -2.62 4.62
CA ARG A 147 -3.17 -3.07 5.30
C ARG A 147 -3.73 -4.39 4.71
N PRO A 148 -2.91 -5.44 4.55
CA PRO A 148 -3.42 -6.71 4.03
C PRO A 148 -4.34 -7.38 5.06
N GLN A 149 -5.36 -8.06 4.57
CA GLN A 149 -6.01 -9.10 5.36
C GLN A 149 -5.14 -10.36 5.30
N ALA A 150 -5.09 -11.13 6.39
CA ALA A 150 -4.39 -12.41 6.38
C ALA A 150 -5.20 -13.49 5.64
N THR A 151 -6.53 -13.44 5.81
CA THR A 151 -7.54 -14.30 5.19
C THR A 151 -8.91 -13.72 5.54
N LEU A 152 -9.96 -14.11 4.79
CA LEU A 152 -11.35 -13.88 5.20
C LEU A 152 -12.09 -15.17 5.57
N ASP A 153 -11.37 -16.30 5.72
CA ASP A 153 -11.96 -17.53 6.25
C ASP A 153 -12.60 -17.24 7.62
N PRO A 154 -13.93 -17.41 7.79
CA PRO A 154 -14.63 -17.08 9.03
C PRO A 154 -14.15 -17.90 10.25
N ARG A 155 -13.46 -19.02 10.04
CA ARG A 155 -12.86 -19.83 11.11
C ARG A 155 -11.65 -19.14 11.76
N ILE A 156 -10.94 -18.30 11.00
CA ILE A 156 -9.75 -17.56 11.44
C ILE A 156 -10.10 -16.08 11.65
N ALA A 157 -10.72 -15.47 10.63
CA ALA A 157 -11.09 -14.05 10.59
C ALA A 157 -12.48 -13.76 11.18
N GLY A 158 -13.02 -14.64 12.01
CA GLY A 158 -14.33 -14.45 12.66
C GLY A 158 -14.44 -13.18 13.51
N PHE A 159 -13.29 -12.59 13.89
CA PHE A 159 -13.20 -11.30 14.58
C PHE A 159 -13.52 -10.09 13.70
N ASP A 160 -13.50 -10.21 12.37
CA ASP A 160 -13.68 -9.11 11.42
C ASP A 160 -15.08 -9.13 10.78
N PRO A 161 -16.01 -8.25 11.20
CA PRO A 161 -17.37 -8.24 10.66
C PRO A 161 -17.49 -7.51 9.33
N ARG A 162 -16.41 -6.88 8.81
CA ARG A 162 -16.48 -5.99 7.62
C ARG A 162 -16.81 -6.75 6.34
N TYR A 163 -16.41 -8.01 6.22
CA TYR A 163 -16.45 -8.78 4.98
C TYR A 163 -17.40 -9.98 5.07
N ARG A 164 -18.62 -9.76 5.59
CA ARG A 164 -19.62 -10.83 5.72
C ARG A 164 -20.07 -11.40 4.36
N SER A 165 -20.08 -10.59 3.30
CA SER A 165 -20.37 -11.03 1.93
C SER A 165 -19.38 -12.08 1.44
N GLU A 166 -18.12 -11.95 1.85
CA GLU A 166 -17.00 -12.78 1.38
C GLU A 166 -16.90 -14.14 2.09
N ARG A 167 -17.79 -14.45 3.03
CA ARG A 167 -17.80 -15.75 3.71
C ARG A 167 -18.07 -16.94 2.78
N ARG A 168 -18.58 -16.67 1.58
CA ARG A 168 -18.80 -17.68 0.53
C ARG A 168 -17.59 -17.83 -0.38
N THR A 169 -16.67 -16.88 -0.36
CA THR A 169 -15.43 -16.90 -1.15
C THR A 169 -14.44 -17.86 -0.49
N ASP A 170 -13.74 -18.65 -1.29
CA ASP A 170 -12.84 -19.67 -0.78
C ASP A 170 -11.45 -19.12 -0.43
N PHE A 171 -11.15 -19.08 0.86
CA PHE A 171 -9.83 -18.72 1.43
C PHE A 171 -9.13 -19.92 2.08
N THR A 172 -9.55 -21.13 1.74
CA THR A 172 -9.08 -22.39 2.36
C THR A 172 -8.31 -23.28 1.40
N SER A 173 -8.59 -23.15 0.10
CA SER A 173 -7.78 -23.76 -0.95
C SER A 173 -6.43 -23.06 -1.12
N ARG A 174 -5.67 -23.48 -2.13
CA ARG A 174 -4.34 -22.93 -2.44
C ARG A 174 -4.36 -21.40 -2.47
N TYR A 175 -3.26 -20.80 -2.02
CA TYR A 175 -3.13 -19.35 -1.90
C TYR A 175 -4.12 -18.72 -0.87
N GLY A 176 -4.85 -19.51 -0.07
CA GLY A 176 -5.94 -18.98 0.77
C GLY A 176 -5.53 -18.16 1.99
N TYR A 177 -4.36 -18.46 2.58
CA TYR A 177 -3.90 -17.85 3.83
C TYR A 177 -2.54 -17.16 3.66
N ALA A 178 -2.57 -15.83 3.52
CA ALA A 178 -1.41 -15.02 3.18
C ALA A 178 -0.20 -15.18 4.14
N PRO A 179 -0.37 -15.29 5.47
CA PRO A 179 0.76 -15.50 6.39
C PRO A 179 1.56 -16.77 6.17
N ASP A 180 0.97 -17.79 5.55
CA ASP A 180 1.69 -19.03 5.19
C ASP A 180 2.40 -18.87 3.84
N MET A 181 1.81 -18.12 2.92
CA MET A 181 2.35 -17.96 1.57
C MET A 181 3.64 -17.10 1.54
N ILE A 182 3.84 -16.22 2.53
CA ILE A 182 5.04 -15.39 2.60
C ILE A 182 6.26 -16.09 3.21
N ASP A 183 6.18 -17.38 3.57
CA ASP A 183 7.29 -18.10 4.23
C ASP A 183 8.56 -18.16 3.37
N GLY A 184 8.39 -18.27 2.04
CA GLY A 184 9.48 -18.29 1.07
C GLY A 184 10.02 -16.92 0.65
N SER A 185 9.43 -15.82 1.11
CA SER A 185 9.87 -14.47 0.73
C SER A 185 11.20 -14.12 1.40
N ASN A 186 12.05 -13.33 0.73
CA ASN A 186 13.26 -12.78 1.35
C ASN A 186 12.91 -11.86 2.52
N HIS A 187 11.94 -10.94 2.31
CA HIS A 187 11.44 -10.07 3.35
C HIS A 187 10.00 -9.62 3.08
N THR A 188 9.20 -9.50 4.12
CA THR A 188 7.81 -9.05 4.01
C THR A 188 7.55 -7.86 4.93
N PHE A 189 7.18 -6.72 4.34
CA PHE A 189 6.81 -5.50 5.04
C PHE A 189 5.29 -5.35 5.09
N ILE A 190 4.73 -5.34 6.29
CA ILE A 190 3.29 -5.20 6.52
C ILE A 190 3.01 -3.82 7.11
N ALA A 191 2.46 -2.90 6.31
CA ALA A 191 2.12 -1.57 6.77
C ALA A 191 0.68 -1.50 7.29
N PHE A 192 0.47 -1.02 8.51
CA PHE A 192 -0.87 -0.89 9.09
C PHE A 192 -0.91 0.21 10.17
N ASP A 193 -2.06 0.84 10.39
CA ASP A 193 -2.25 1.73 11.54
C ASP A 193 -2.72 0.89 12.75
N PRO A 194 -1.95 0.85 13.86
CA PRO A 194 -2.36 0.12 15.07
C PRO A 194 -3.66 0.61 15.70
N ALA A 195 -4.14 1.80 15.35
CA ALA A 195 -5.45 2.32 15.78
C ALA A 195 -6.63 1.60 15.09
N GLN A 196 -6.41 1.01 13.92
CA GLN A 196 -7.43 0.28 13.18
C GLN A 196 -7.47 -1.17 13.67
N ARG A 197 -8.34 -1.45 14.65
CA ARG A 197 -8.38 -2.73 15.37
C ARG A 197 -8.33 -3.96 14.46
N HIS A 198 -9.23 -4.05 13.47
CA HIS A 198 -9.30 -5.24 12.62
C HIS A 198 -8.04 -5.40 11.75
N ASP A 199 -7.52 -4.30 11.21
CA ASP A 199 -6.28 -4.32 10.41
C ASP A 199 -5.06 -4.69 11.26
N ALA A 200 -5.00 -4.21 12.51
CA ALA A 200 -3.97 -4.57 13.45
C ALA A 200 -3.99 -6.06 13.84
N ILE A 201 -5.18 -6.66 13.97
CA ILE A 201 -5.30 -8.11 14.22
C ILE A 201 -4.85 -8.89 12.98
N HIS A 202 -5.26 -8.51 11.77
CA HIS A 202 -4.77 -9.14 10.53
C HIS A 202 -3.25 -9.05 10.41
N ALA A 203 -2.66 -7.87 10.64
CA ALA A 203 -1.21 -7.69 10.61
C ALA A 203 -0.47 -8.51 11.69
N ALA A 204 -1.13 -8.79 12.83
CA ALA A 204 -0.56 -9.63 13.90
C ALA A 204 -0.53 -11.13 13.53
N LEU A 205 -1.32 -11.57 12.55
CA LEU A 205 -1.28 -12.96 12.05
C LEU A 205 -0.05 -13.24 11.18
N PHE A 206 0.61 -12.21 10.65
CA PHE A 206 1.88 -12.35 9.93
C PHE A 206 3.04 -12.49 10.93
N THR A 207 3.32 -13.72 11.36
CA THR A 207 4.28 -14.03 12.44
C THR A 207 5.61 -14.61 11.98
N ARG A 208 5.85 -14.70 10.65
CA ARG A 208 7.08 -15.29 10.11
C ARG A 208 8.31 -14.41 10.42
N LYS A 209 9.49 -15.03 10.50
CA LYS A 209 10.75 -14.36 10.90
C LYS A 209 11.20 -13.27 9.91
N ASN A 210 10.80 -13.39 8.65
CA ASN A 210 11.07 -12.45 7.56
C ASN A 210 10.07 -11.28 7.54
N VAL A 211 9.15 -11.18 8.50
CA VAL A 211 8.15 -10.10 8.56
C VAL A 211 8.66 -8.91 9.36
N THR A 212 8.51 -7.71 8.81
CA THR A 212 8.63 -6.45 9.52
C THR A 212 7.31 -5.68 9.50
N GLN A 213 6.76 -5.44 10.68
CA GLN A 213 5.57 -4.61 10.87
C GLN A 213 5.92 -3.12 10.76
N LEU A 214 5.35 -2.43 9.77
CA LEU A 214 5.49 -1.00 9.54
C LEU A 214 4.28 -0.25 10.13
N ARG A 215 4.43 0.29 11.34
CA ARG A 215 3.31 0.90 12.09
C ARG A 215 3.02 2.33 11.67
N CYS A 216 1.92 2.53 10.94
CA CYS A 216 1.44 3.78 10.37
C CYS A 216 0.52 4.58 11.32
N HIS A 217 1.03 4.96 12.49
CA HIS A 217 0.21 5.68 13.48
C HIS A 217 -0.41 6.96 12.90
N SER A 218 -1.71 7.12 13.11
CA SER A 218 -2.49 8.30 12.74
C SER A 218 -2.73 8.48 11.24
N LEU A 219 -2.49 7.44 10.42
CA LEU A 219 -2.85 7.44 9.00
C LEU A 219 -4.23 6.83 8.72
N SER A 220 -4.87 6.21 9.72
CA SER A 220 -6.16 5.55 9.58
C SER A 220 -6.12 4.42 8.55
N TRP A 221 -7.25 4.11 7.91
CA TRP A 221 -7.41 2.98 7.01
C TRP A 221 -6.78 3.26 5.62
N ARG A 222 -6.83 4.49 5.09
CA ARG A 222 -6.32 4.85 3.74
C ARG A 222 -4.80 5.07 3.70
N ILE A 223 -4.03 4.04 4.01
CA ILE A 223 -2.56 4.11 4.09
C ILE A 223 -1.93 4.40 2.72
N ASP A 224 -2.46 3.78 1.66
CA ASP A 224 -2.09 3.99 0.26
C ASP A 224 -2.15 5.48 -0.13
N ALA A 225 -3.33 6.09 -0.07
CA ALA A 225 -3.51 7.51 -0.38
C ALA A 225 -2.73 8.43 0.58
N ALA A 226 -2.55 8.04 1.85
CA ALA A 226 -1.72 8.81 2.77
C ALA A 226 -0.24 8.76 2.37
N PHE A 227 0.27 7.62 1.88
CA PHE A 227 1.64 7.49 1.39
C PHE A 227 1.85 8.31 0.12
N ASP A 228 0.88 8.32 -0.79
CA ASP A 228 0.90 9.15 -2.00
C ASP A 228 0.89 10.64 -1.65
N ALA A 229 -0.03 11.07 -0.78
CA ALA A 229 -0.10 12.45 -0.34
C ALA A 229 1.18 12.94 0.37
N MET A 230 1.88 12.03 1.06
CA MET A 230 3.18 12.30 1.68
C MET A 230 4.36 12.25 0.70
N GLY A 231 4.17 11.79 -0.54
CA GLY A 231 5.23 11.59 -1.52
C GLY A 231 6.23 10.50 -1.12
N ILE A 232 5.82 9.52 -0.31
CA ILE A 232 6.71 8.44 0.15
C ILE A 232 6.41 7.10 -0.50
N HIS A 233 5.27 6.93 -1.17
CA HIS A 233 4.83 5.63 -1.68
C HIS A 233 5.83 5.03 -2.66
N ASP A 234 6.14 5.76 -3.73
CA ASP A 234 7.06 5.28 -4.77
C ASP A 234 8.46 5.07 -4.21
N GLN A 235 8.91 5.93 -3.29
CA GLN A 235 10.19 5.76 -2.62
C GLN A 235 10.25 4.46 -1.79
N LEU A 236 9.17 4.09 -1.10
CA LEU A 236 9.14 2.83 -0.34
C LEU A 236 9.18 1.60 -1.26
N ILE A 237 8.56 1.68 -2.43
CA ILE A 237 8.64 0.62 -3.46
C ILE A 237 10.09 0.54 -4.00
N ARG A 238 10.73 1.68 -4.29
CA ARG A 238 12.17 1.73 -4.69
C ARG A 238 13.10 1.20 -3.62
N ASP A 239 12.85 1.53 -2.35
CA ASP A 239 13.63 1.01 -1.24
C ASP A 239 13.45 -0.52 -1.11
N ALA A 240 12.25 -1.04 -1.34
CA ALA A 240 11.99 -2.48 -1.34
C ALA A 240 12.72 -3.18 -2.49
N MET A 241 12.62 -2.62 -3.70
CA MET A 241 13.28 -3.17 -4.90
C MET A 241 14.80 -3.21 -4.77
N ASN A 242 15.38 -2.19 -4.14
CA ASN A 242 16.83 -2.10 -3.94
C ASN A 242 17.32 -2.83 -2.67
N GLY A 243 16.43 -3.49 -1.92
CA GLY A 243 16.79 -4.17 -0.67
C GLY A 243 17.22 -3.24 0.47
N THR A 244 16.89 -1.94 0.39
CA THR A 244 17.26 -0.91 1.38
C THR A 244 16.12 -0.56 2.33
N LEU A 245 14.90 -1.03 2.05
CA LEU A 245 13.75 -0.82 2.93
C LEU A 245 14.00 -1.51 4.27
N THR A 246 13.91 -0.75 5.36
CA THR A 246 14.04 -1.23 6.72
C THR A 246 13.05 -0.51 7.62
N ALA A 247 12.79 -1.03 8.82
CA ALA A 247 11.98 -0.32 9.83
C ALA A 247 12.51 1.10 10.11
N LYS A 248 13.84 1.29 10.07
CA LYS A 248 14.50 2.58 10.27
C LYS A 248 14.30 3.51 9.08
N ALA A 249 14.50 3.03 7.85
CA ALA A 249 14.26 3.80 6.63
C ALA A 249 12.79 4.25 6.54
N PHE A 250 11.88 3.31 6.81
CA PHE A 250 10.45 3.59 6.89
C PHE A 250 10.12 4.65 7.95
N ALA A 251 10.63 4.51 9.18
CA ALA A 251 10.39 5.48 10.24
C ALA A 251 10.89 6.89 9.90
N LYS A 252 11.97 7.00 9.10
CA LYS A 252 12.48 8.27 8.55
C LYS A 252 11.51 8.84 7.52
N ALA A 253 11.09 8.05 6.53
CA ALA A 253 10.12 8.46 5.51
C ALA A 253 8.79 8.92 6.15
N MET A 254 8.31 8.18 7.14
CA MET A 254 7.09 8.46 7.91
C MET A 254 7.09 9.77 8.69
N ARG A 255 8.22 10.49 8.78
CA ARG A 255 8.24 11.85 9.35
C ARG A 255 7.50 12.85 8.46
N ALA A 256 7.36 12.59 7.15
CA ALA A 256 6.61 13.43 6.22
C ALA A 256 5.14 13.64 6.65
N ARG A 257 4.56 12.71 7.43
CA ARG A 257 3.19 12.80 7.95
C ARG A 257 2.94 14.07 8.77
N TRP A 258 3.97 14.63 9.37
CA TRP A 258 3.84 15.81 10.22
C TRP A 258 3.54 17.08 9.41
N ASN A 259 3.76 17.05 8.10
CA ASN A 259 3.37 18.13 7.19
C ASN A 259 1.90 17.99 6.72
N GLN A 260 1.24 16.87 7.03
CA GLN A 260 -0.15 16.62 6.65
C GLN A 260 -1.11 17.17 7.69
N LYS A 261 -1.88 18.21 7.32
CA LYS A 261 -2.86 18.86 8.21
C LYS A 261 -3.84 17.86 8.83
N THR A 262 -4.32 16.90 8.03
CA THR A 262 -5.25 15.85 8.48
C THR A 262 -4.65 15.00 9.59
N VAL A 263 -3.41 14.53 9.43
CA VAL A 263 -2.73 13.67 10.40
C VAL A 263 -2.55 14.39 11.73
N VAL A 264 -2.10 15.65 11.68
CA VAL A 264 -1.85 16.45 12.88
C VAL A 264 -3.17 16.74 13.61
N ARG A 265 -4.24 17.05 12.87
CA ARG A 265 -5.58 17.25 13.42
C ARG A 265 -6.14 15.97 14.06
N THR A 266 -6.00 14.82 13.40
CA THR A 266 -6.42 13.52 13.96
C THR A 266 -5.65 13.18 15.23
N LEU A 267 -4.34 13.43 15.26
CA LEU A 267 -3.54 13.21 16.46
C LEU A 267 -3.98 14.12 17.61
N PHE A 268 -4.19 15.41 17.33
CA PHE A 268 -4.70 16.35 18.33
C PHE A 268 -6.04 15.89 18.90
N GLN A 269 -7.02 15.58 18.03
CA GLN A 269 -8.36 15.16 18.44
C GLN A 269 -8.28 13.90 19.30
N ARG A 270 -7.48 12.91 18.90
CA ARG A 270 -7.30 11.68 19.68
C ARG A 270 -6.66 11.97 21.03
N ALA A 271 -5.57 12.73 21.07
CA ALA A 271 -4.89 13.08 22.32
C ALA A 271 -5.81 13.85 23.28
N PHE A 272 -6.61 14.78 22.74
CA PHE A 272 -7.57 15.57 23.49
C PHE A 272 -8.70 14.69 24.06
N GLN A 273 -9.33 13.85 23.23
CA GLN A 273 -10.44 12.97 23.64
C GLN A 273 -10.03 11.88 24.64
N THR A 274 -8.79 11.40 24.56
CA THR A 274 -8.26 10.36 25.46
C THR A 274 -7.64 10.93 26.74
N GLY A 275 -7.73 12.24 26.97
CA GLY A 275 -7.22 12.89 28.17
C GLY A 275 -5.71 13.10 28.20
N HIS A 276 -4.98 12.82 27.10
CA HIS A 276 -3.56 13.13 26.94
C HIS A 276 -3.35 14.62 26.64
N LYS A 277 -3.80 15.48 27.56
CA LYS A 277 -3.84 16.95 27.37
C LYS A 277 -2.46 17.56 27.10
N GLN A 278 -1.40 17.03 27.72
CA GLN A 278 -0.02 17.48 27.48
C GLN A 278 0.42 17.22 26.03
N LEU A 279 0.06 16.05 25.47
CA LEU A 279 0.32 15.73 24.07
C LEU A 279 -0.49 16.64 23.15
N ALA A 280 -1.76 16.89 23.46
CA ALA A 280 -2.60 17.81 22.69
C ALA A 280 -2.00 19.23 22.63
N ALA A 281 -1.52 19.76 23.77
CA ALA A 281 -0.84 21.06 23.81
C ALA A 281 0.46 21.06 22.99
N ASN A 282 1.25 20.00 23.08
CA ASN A 282 2.47 19.84 22.28
C ASN A 282 2.20 19.79 20.79
N VAL A 283 1.09 19.18 20.37
CA VAL A 283 0.66 19.15 18.96
C VAL A 283 0.23 20.54 18.48
N CYS A 284 -0.57 21.28 19.25
CA CYS A 284 -0.90 22.67 18.90
C CYS A 284 0.36 23.52 18.74
N ALA A 285 1.27 23.45 19.72
CA ALA A 285 2.53 24.21 19.67
C ALA A 285 3.45 23.76 18.53
N PHE A 286 3.38 22.50 18.09
CA PHE A 286 4.11 22.03 16.91
C PHE A 286 3.61 22.69 15.63
N VAL A 287 2.29 22.81 15.44
CA VAL A 287 1.69 23.46 14.27
C VAL A 287 1.99 24.96 14.26
N LEU A 288 1.75 25.63 15.40
CA LEU A 288 1.88 27.09 15.51
C LEU A 288 3.31 27.59 15.32
N ARG A 289 4.33 26.73 15.50
CA ARG A 289 5.73 27.07 15.14
C ARG A 289 6.01 27.12 13.64
N GLN A 290 5.15 26.51 12.83
CA GLN A 290 5.34 26.36 11.39
C GLN A 290 4.37 27.23 10.59
N SER A 291 3.17 27.46 11.13
CA SER A 291 2.13 28.23 10.47
C SER A 291 1.18 28.83 11.50
N ASP A 292 0.63 30.00 11.20
CA ASP A 292 -0.49 30.58 11.92
C ASP A 292 -1.79 29.84 11.54
N ASP A 293 -2.24 28.92 12.41
CA ASP A 293 -3.46 28.13 12.24
C ASP A 293 -4.47 28.48 13.35
N PRO A 294 -5.56 29.20 13.02
CA PRO A 294 -6.52 29.69 14.01
C PRO A 294 -7.15 28.58 14.87
N TYR A 295 -7.36 27.39 14.30
CA TYR A 295 -7.94 26.28 15.03
C TYR A 295 -7.00 25.79 16.14
N PHE A 296 -5.71 25.64 15.84
CA PHE A 296 -4.74 25.21 16.84
C PHE A 296 -4.41 26.29 17.86
N ALA A 297 -4.46 27.58 17.48
CA ALA A 297 -4.33 28.71 18.38
C ALA A 297 -5.46 28.75 19.43
N GLU A 298 -6.72 28.65 18.97
CA GLU A 298 -7.89 28.59 19.87
C GLU A 298 -7.80 27.40 20.83
N LYS A 299 -7.44 26.21 20.31
CA LYS A 299 -7.33 25.00 21.14
C LYS A 299 -6.18 25.07 22.13
N LEU A 300 -5.06 25.70 21.79
CA LEU A 300 -3.96 25.91 22.74
C LEU A 300 -4.37 26.88 23.86
N LYS A 301 -5.15 27.92 23.53
CA LYS A 301 -5.71 28.85 24.52
C LYS A 301 -6.68 28.15 25.47
N GLU A 302 -7.52 27.26 24.96
CA GLU A 302 -8.44 26.42 25.75
C GLU A 302 -7.68 25.49 26.72
N LEU A 303 -6.58 24.88 26.27
CA LEU A 303 -5.75 24.03 27.13
C LEU A 303 -4.97 24.85 28.17
N SER A 304 -4.48 26.02 27.78
CA SER A 304 -3.73 26.93 28.67
C SER A 304 -4.61 27.49 29.79
N SER A 305 -5.88 27.79 29.52
CA SER A 305 -6.83 28.23 30.57
C SER A 305 -7.13 27.14 31.61
N GLN A 306 -6.91 25.87 31.24
CA GLN A 306 -6.98 24.71 32.13
C GLN A 306 -5.64 24.41 32.82
N GLY A 307 -4.62 25.27 32.67
CA GLY A 307 -3.30 25.12 33.26
C GLY A 307 -2.37 24.14 32.52
N ILE A 308 -2.72 23.71 31.30
CA ILE A 308 -1.87 22.81 30.51
C ILE A 308 -1.11 23.61 29.46
N THR A 309 0.21 23.61 29.57
CA THR A 309 1.11 24.32 28.65
C THR A 309 1.98 23.33 27.87
N PRO A 310 2.41 23.66 26.65
CA PRO A 310 3.29 22.79 25.89
C PRO A 310 4.66 22.68 26.57
N SER A 311 5.28 21.50 26.49
CA SER A 311 6.57 21.18 27.15
C SER A 311 7.71 22.06 26.62
N ARG A 312 7.63 22.47 25.35
CA ARG A 312 8.45 23.54 24.79
C ARG A 312 7.53 24.74 24.55
N PRO A 313 7.85 25.94 25.06
CA PRO A 313 7.05 27.14 24.79
C PRO A 313 7.01 27.52 23.30
N LEU A 314 6.04 28.36 22.93
CA LEU A 314 6.08 29.12 21.68
C LEU A 314 7.02 30.32 21.88
N THR A 315 7.77 30.70 20.84
CA THR A 315 8.46 31.99 20.82
C THR A 315 7.42 33.12 20.71
N PRO A 316 7.67 34.32 21.27
CA PRO A 316 6.68 35.39 21.35
C PRO A 316 6.04 35.77 19.99
N GLU A 317 6.76 35.62 18.89
CA GLU A 317 6.31 35.93 17.53
C GLU A 317 5.31 34.91 16.92
N ALA A 318 5.09 33.77 17.57
CA ALA A 318 4.20 32.70 17.10
C ALA A 318 2.93 32.54 17.96
N ALA A 319 2.64 33.52 18.83
CA ALA A 319 1.57 33.49 19.82
C ALA A 319 0.52 34.62 19.68
N GLU A 320 0.72 35.56 18.74
CA GLU A 320 -0.27 36.54 18.28
C GLU A 320 -1.00 36.02 17.04
#